data_AF-A0A9D3M901-F1
#
_entry.id   AF-A0A9D3M901-F1
#
_cell.length_a   1.000
_cell.length_b   1.000
_cell.length_c   1.000
_cell.angle_alpha   90.00
_cell.angle_beta   90.00
_cell.angle_gamma   90.00
#
_symmetry.space_group_name_H-M   'P 1'
#
loop_
_entity.id
_entity.type
_entity.pdbx_description
1 polymer ?
#
loop_
_entity_poly.entity_id
_entity_poly.type
_entity_poly.pdbx_seq_one_letter_code
_entity_poly.pdbx_strand_id
1 'polypeptide(L)'
;MSADKKSKSLMDVIELEDFLANPPVDFTVDVRGTGYRFVEYDCDRCCVFIDEIQSAKGKVIFQNSPGRTIKVRTMKDYMQVRKNITSKRIYILVSACEGAAKSKKSKDAKALLELRKYIVAIDGSNPVIKWELEKGLDWTISSVAGESYRVDIDLGDIVNSWVGETFRIPVEGEKVTPVWKNTSFTVKYRSDALFDVSHWLGRSKRQFKIQGR
;
A
#
# COMPACT_ATOMS: atom_id res chain seq x y z
N MET A 1 6.02 -34.98 15.40
CA MET A 1 6.61 -34.12 14.36
C MET A 1 6.17 -32.69 14.66
N SER A 2 7.10 -31.87 15.12
CA SER A 2 6.82 -30.51 15.59
C SER A 2 6.57 -29.61 14.38
N ALA A 3 5.33 -29.18 14.18
CA ALA A 3 5.07 -28.09 13.26
C ALA A 3 5.50 -26.81 13.97
N ASP A 4 6.62 -26.25 13.55
CA ASP A 4 7.03 -24.89 13.86
C ASP A 4 5.87 -23.95 13.50
N LYS A 5 5.05 -23.60 14.50
CA LYS A 5 4.17 -22.44 14.44
C LYS A 5 5.09 -21.23 14.48
N LYS A 6 5.75 -20.93 13.36
CA LYS A 6 6.20 -19.56 13.08
C LYS A 6 4.94 -18.71 13.21
N SER A 7 4.90 -17.90 14.26
CA SER A 7 4.00 -16.76 14.36
C SER A 7 3.98 -16.09 12.99
N LYS A 8 2.87 -16.22 12.26
CA LYS A 8 2.74 -15.64 10.94
C LYS A 8 2.73 -14.14 11.16
N SER A 9 3.84 -13.48 10.83
CA SER A 9 4.00 -12.04 11.02
C SER A 9 2.83 -11.32 10.36
N LEU A 10 2.16 -10.45 11.13
CA LEU A 10 1.03 -9.65 10.65
C LEU A 10 1.44 -8.75 9.47
N MET A 11 2.72 -8.35 9.46
CA MET A 11 3.33 -7.50 8.47
C MET A 11 4.79 -7.91 8.24
N ASP A 12 5.22 -7.90 6.99
CA ASP A 12 6.63 -7.97 6.59
C ASP A 12 7.03 -6.68 5.86
N VAL A 13 8.27 -6.24 6.04
CA VAL A 13 8.84 -5.08 5.35
C VAL A 13 10.16 -5.48 4.71
N ILE A 14 10.28 -5.28 3.42
CA ILE A 14 11.44 -5.68 2.63
C ILE A 14 11.94 -4.46 1.86
N GLU A 15 13.24 -4.16 1.93
CA GLU A 15 13.80 -3.08 1.10
C GLU A 15 13.59 -3.41 -0.39
N LEU A 16 13.28 -2.41 -1.20
CA LEU A 16 12.93 -2.64 -2.61
C LEU A 16 14.02 -3.39 -3.38
N GLU A 17 15.30 -3.04 -3.19
CA GLU A 17 16.38 -3.72 -3.90
C GLU A 17 16.60 -5.15 -3.40
N ASP A 18 16.40 -5.41 -2.10
CA ASP A 18 16.45 -6.76 -1.54
C ASP A 18 15.31 -7.62 -2.05
N PHE A 19 14.11 -7.07 -2.15
CA PHE A 19 12.95 -7.74 -2.75
C PHE A 19 13.21 -8.09 -4.23
N LEU A 20 13.85 -7.19 -4.98
CA LEU A 20 14.13 -7.44 -6.39
C LEU A 20 15.29 -8.43 -6.60
N ALA A 21 16.22 -8.53 -5.64
CA ALA A 21 17.31 -9.49 -5.67
C ALA A 21 16.88 -10.88 -5.19
N ASN A 22 16.04 -10.93 -4.16
CA ASN A 22 15.57 -12.14 -3.50
C ASN A 22 14.03 -12.05 -3.31
N PRO A 23 13.25 -12.20 -4.39
CA PRO A 23 11.81 -12.09 -4.31
C PRO A 23 11.21 -13.19 -3.42
N PRO A 24 10.11 -12.91 -2.69
CA PRO A 24 9.35 -13.95 -2.01
C PRO A 24 8.85 -15.02 -2.98
N VAL A 25 8.53 -16.21 -2.47
CA VAL A 25 8.13 -17.39 -3.28
C VAL A 25 6.97 -17.13 -4.25
N ASP A 26 6.07 -16.21 -3.90
CA ASP A 26 4.90 -15.87 -4.71
C ASP A 26 5.22 -14.81 -5.81
N PHE A 27 6.50 -14.45 -6.00
CA PHE A 27 6.97 -13.44 -6.93
C PHE A 27 8.12 -13.97 -7.82
N THR A 28 8.15 -13.51 -9.07
CA THR A 28 9.25 -13.75 -10.00
C THR A 28 9.70 -12.42 -10.61
N VAL A 29 11.01 -12.22 -10.72
CA VAL A 29 11.58 -10.99 -11.27
C VAL A 29 12.36 -11.31 -12.54
N ASP A 30 11.84 -10.85 -13.67
CA ASP A 30 12.43 -10.99 -14.98
C ASP A 30 13.17 -9.71 -15.38
N VAL A 31 14.46 -9.83 -15.72
CA VAL A 31 15.21 -8.74 -16.34
C VAL A 31 15.10 -8.87 -17.86
N ARG A 32 14.40 -7.93 -18.52
CA ARG A 32 14.25 -7.93 -19.98
C ARG A 32 14.90 -6.68 -20.57
N GLY A 33 15.96 -6.86 -21.34
CA GLY A 33 16.73 -5.77 -21.95
C GLY A 33 17.50 -4.93 -20.94
N THR A 34 17.98 -3.76 -21.37
CA THR A 34 18.74 -2.84 -20.53
C THR A 34 17.80 -1.91 -19.75
N GLY A 35 17.77 -2.05 -18.43
CA GLY A 35 17.12 -1.09 -17.53
C GLY A 35 15.63 -1.33 -17.28
N TYR A 36 15.08 -2.51 -17.61
CA TYR A 36 13.71 -2.90 -17.24
C TYR A 36 13.69 -4.19 -16.42
N ARG A 37 13.00 -4.14 -15.28
CA ARG A 37 12.71 -5.29 -14.42
C ARG A 37 11.21 -5.49 -14.35
N PHE A 38 10.74 -6.66 -14.75
CA PHE A 38 9.33 -7.03 -14.71
C PHE A 38 9.11 -7.94 -13.50
N VAL A 39 8.11 -7.62 -12.68
CA VAL A 39 7.76 -8.40 -11.50
C VAL A 39 6.42 -9.07 -11.75
N GLU A 40 6.43 -10.38 -11.81
CA GLU A 40 5.26 -11.24 -11.87
C GLU A 40 4.93 -11.76 -10.47
N TYR A 41 3.65 -12.02 -10.20
CA TYR A 41 3.21 -12.52 -8.89
C TYR A 41 1.99 -13.43 -9.01
N ASP A 42 1.82 -14.31 -8.02
CA ASP A 42 0.65 -15.18 -7.90
C ASP A 42 -0.59 -14.35 -7.53
N CYS A 43 -1.47 -14.13 -8.51
CA CYS A 43 -2.68 -13.34 -8.33
C CYS A 43 -3.74 -14.04 -7.46
N ASP A 44 -3.63 -15.34 -7.21
CA ASP A 44 -4.51 -16.08 -6.30
C ASP A 44 -4.12 -15.88 -4.84
N ARG A 45 -2.84 -15.62 -4.57
CA ARG A 45 -2.31 -15.44 -3.21
C ARG A 45 -2.04 -13.98 -2.83
N CYS A 46 -1.76 -13.13 -3.81
CA CYS A 46 -1.28 -11.77 -3.57
C CYS A 46 -2.19 -10.70 -4.19
N CYS A 47 -2.24 -9.55 -3.51
CA CYS A 47 -2.80 -8.30 -4.01
C CYS A 47 -1.68 -7.27 -4.03
N VAL A 48 -1.26 -6.84 -5.21
CA VAL A 48 -0.17 -5.88 -5.36
C VAL A 48 -0.76 -4.53 -5.77
N PHE A 49 -0.59 -3.50 -4.94
CA PHE A 49 -1.05 -2.14 -5.21
C PHE A 49 0.14 -1.19 -5.34
N ILE A 50 0.97 -1.48 -6.34
CA ILE A 50 2.24 -0.81 -6.58
C ILE A 50 2.23 -0.25 -8.00
N ASP A 51 2.43 1.06 -8.11
CA ASP A 51 2.60 1.73 -9.40
C ASP A 51 3.98 1.39 -9.99
N GLU A 52 4.21 1.73 -11.26
CA GLU A 52 5.53 1.62 -11.86
C GLU A 52 6.57 2.41 -11.06
N ILE A 53 7.74 1.81 -10.83
CA ILE A 53 8.77 2.38 -9.97
C ILE A 53 10.03 2.70 -10.77
N GLN A 54 10.63 3.86 -10.52
CA GLN A 54 12.01 4.11 -10.89
C GLN A 54 12.97 3.66 -9.77
N SER A 55 13.91 2.79 -10.12
CA SER A 55 14.96 2.27 -9.25
C SER A 55 16.34 2.68 -9.74
N ALA A 56 17.38 2.46 -8.93
CA ALA A 56 18.77 2.78 -9.30
C ALA A 56 19.24 2.02 -10.55
N LYS A 57 18.71 0.80 -10.78
CA LYS A 57 19.06 -0.06 -11.93
C LYS A 57 18.07 0.02 -13.09
N GLY A 58 17.15 0.99 -13.07
CA GLY A 58 16.17 1.22 -14.14
C GLY A 58 14.72 1.14 -13.69
N LYS A 59 13.80 0.93 -14.64
CA LYS A 59 12.35 0.90 -14.40
C LYS A 59 11.92 -0.48 -13.90
N VAL A 60 11.06 -0.51 -12.89
CA VAL A 60 10.45 -1.72 -12.32
C VAL A 60 8.95 -1.69 -12.58
N ILE A 61 8.43 -2.75 -13.18
CA ILE A 61 7.02 -2.86 -13.59
C ILE A 61 6.42 -4.09 -12.93
N PHE A 62 5.44 -3.89 -12.05
CA PHE A 62 4.64 -4.98 -11.48
C PHE A 62 3.53 -5.34 -12.46
N GLN A 63 3.65 -6.50 -13.10
CA GLN A 63 2.70 -6.94 -14.11
C GLN A 63 1.32 -7.18 -13.50
N ASN A 64 0.26 -6.75 -14.18
CA ASN A 64 -1.13 -6.89 -13.73
C ASN A 64 -1.47 -6.16 -12.41
N SER A 65 -0.56 -5.36 -11.87
CA SER A 65 -0.86 -4.47 -10.75
C SER A 65 -1.83 -3.37 -11.22
N PRO A 66 -2.97 -3.16 -10.52
CA PRO A 66 -3.86 -2.04 -10.81
C PRO A 66 -3.28 -0.69 -10.36
N GLY A 67 -2.08 -0.69 -9.78
CA GLY A 67 -1.47 0.49 -9.16
C GLY A 67 -2.11 0.82 -7.81
N ARG A 68 -1.82 2.01 -7.30
CA ARG A 68 -2.32 2.46 -5.99
C ARG A 68 -3.78 2.88 -5.99
N THR A 69 -4.36 3.17 -7.16
CA THR A 69 -5.76 3.58 -7.28
C THR A 69 -6.53 2.56 -8.09
N ILE A 70 -7.23 1.68 -7.38
CA ILE A 70 -8.09 0.66 -7.95
C ILE A 70 -9.40 1.33 -8.34
N LYS A 71 -9.77 1.27 -9.64
CA LYS A 71 -11.03 1.81 -10.14
C LYS A 71 -11.99 0.65 -10.40
N VAL A 72 -13.13 0.65 -9.74
CA VAL A 72 -14.21 -0.33 -9.93
C VAL A 72 -15.46 0.38 -10.43
N ARG A 73 -16.22 -0.29 -11.30
CA ARG A 73 -17.44 0.27 -11.91
C ARG A 73 -18.69 -0.48 -11.50
N THR A 74 -18.57 -1.78 -11.25
CA THR A 74 -19.70 -2.62 -10.85
C THR A 74 -19.61 -3.02 -9.38
N MET A 75 -20.76 -3.28 -8.76
CA MET A 75 -20.81 -3.84 -7.40
C MET A 75 -20.10 -5.20 -7.33
N LYS A 76 -20.12 -5.99 -8.41
CA LYS A 76 -19.40 -7.26 -8.50
C LYS A 76 -17.88 -7.06 -8.40
N ASP A 77 -17.33 -6.08 -9.13
CA ASP A 77 -15.90 -5.76 -9.07
C ASP A 77 -15.50 -5.29 -7.67
N TYR A 78 -16.34 -4.47 -7.04
CA TYR A 78 -16.13 -4.03 -5.67
C TYR A 78 -16.11 -5.21 -4.68
N MET A 79 -17.10 -6.10 -4.76
CA MET A 79 -17.15 -7.30 -3.93
C MET A 79 -15.95 -8.22 -4.14
N GLN A 80 -15.44 -8.30 -5.37
CA GLN A 80 -14.23 -9.04 -5.68
C GLN A 80 -12.98 -8.38 -5.07
N VAL A 81 -12.85 -7.05 -5.17
CA VAL A 81 -11.76 -6.31 -4.52
C VAL A 81 -11.82 -6.51 -3.01
N ARG A 82 -13.00 -6.36 -2.39
CA ARG A 82 -13.24 -6.60 -0.97
C ARG A 82 -12.79 -8.01 -0.57
N LYS A 83 -13.25 -9.03 -1.29
CA LYS A 83 -12.86 -10.42 -1.05
C LYS A 83 -11.35 -10.61 -1.16
N ASN A 84 -10.71 -10.03 -2.17
CA ASN A 84 -9.28 -10.17 -2.39
C ASN A 84 -8.47 -9.55 -1.25
N ILE A 85 -8.75 -8.29 -0.87
CA ILE A 85 -8.00 -7.62 0.20
C ILE A 85 -8.22 -8.24 1.59
N THR A 86 -9.34 -8.94 1.82
CA THR A 86 -9.63 -9.60 3.12
C THR A 86 -9.26 -11.09 3.16
N SER A 87 -8.70 -11.64 2.07
CA SER A 87 -8.32 -13.07 2.00
C SER A 87 -6.91 -13.32 1.50
N LYS A 88 -6.26 -12.31 0.90
CA LYS A 88 -4.94 -12.41 0.28
C LYS A 88 -3.92 -11.55 1.01
N ARG A 89 -2.64 -11.78 0.70
CA ARG A 89 -1.56 -10.95 1.19
C ARG A 89 -1.46 -9.67 0.35
N ILE A 90 -1.49 -8.51 0.99
CA ILE A 90 -1.50 -7.19 0.34
C ILE A 90 -0.07 -6.63 0.32
N TYR A 91 0.39 -6.17 -0.83
CA TYR A 91 1.70 -5.57 -1.03
C TYR A 91 1.55 -4.12 -1.49
N ILE A 92 2.19 -3.20 -0.77
CA ILE A 92 2.30 -1.78 -1.15
C ILE A 92 3.74 -1.31 -1.11
N LEU A 93 4.06 -0.29 -1.91
CA LEU A 93 5.34 0.40 -1.84
C LEU A 93 5.22 1.58 -0.89
N VAL A 94 6.12 1.68 0.08
CA VAL A 94 6.24 2.83 0.97
C VAL A 94 7.60 3.49 0.79
N SER A 95 7.63 4.81 0.96
CA SER A 95 8.85 5.60 0.87
C SER A 95 9.25 6.05 2.27
N ALA A 96 10.48 5.75 2.68
CA ALA A 96 11.08 6.35 3.87
C ALA A 96 11.74 7.66 3.46
N CYS A 97 11.25 8.77 3.99
CA CYS A 97 11.79 10.10 3.71
C CYS A 97 12.53 10.66 4.92
N GLU A 98 13.50 11.54 4.68
CA GLU A 98 14.10 12.34 5.75
C GLU A 98 13.02 13.23 6.38
N GLY A 99 12.85 13.14 7.70
CA GLY A 99 11.97 14.05 8.43
C GLY A 99 12.51 15.47 8.34
N ALA A 100 11.65 16.45 8.00
CA ALA A 100 12.07 17.84 7.98
C ALA A 100 12.67 18.22 9.34
N ALA A 101 13.97 18.51 9.37
CA ALA A 101 14.59 19.15 10.52
C ALA A 101 13.74 20.40 10.87
N LYS A 102 13.47 20.61 12.16
CA LYS A 102 12.73 21.78 12.68
C LYS A 102 13.51 23.10 12.50
N SER A 103 14.12 23.34 11.34
CA SER A 103 14.76 24.61 11.02
C SER A 103 13.71 25.58 10.50
N LYS A 104 13.42 26.60 11.32
CA LYS A 104 12.64 27.79 10.98
C LYS A 104 13.12 28.40 9.64
N LYS A 105 12.14 28.80 8.84
CA LYS A 105 12.20 29.68 7.64
C LYS A 105 12.74 29.06 6.34
N SER A 106 11.84 28.54 5.52
CA SER A 106 11.64 29.06 4.16
C SER A 106 10.21 28.75 3.71
N LYS A 107 9.68 29.60 2.82
CA LYS A 107 8.28 29.58 2.34
C LYS A 107 8.12 28.73 1.07
N ASP A 108 8.98 27.73 0.92
CA ASP A 108 8.95 26.77 -0.18
C ASP A 108 8.93 25.39 0.47
N ALA A 109 7.92 24.58 0.13
CA ALA A 109 7.75 23.24 0.67
C ALA A 109 9.01 22.41 0.33
N LYS A 110 9.94 22.31 1.29
CA LYS A 110 11.14 21.46 1.16
C LYS A 110 10.64 20.04 0.91
N ALA A 111 10.75 19.58 -0.34
CA ALA A 111 10.36 18.23 -0.71
C ALA A 111 11.15 17.28 0.20
N LEU A 112 10.45 16.51 1.05
CA LEU A 112 11.10 15.52 1.91
C LEU A 112 11.92 14.59 1.01
N LEU A 113 13.23 14.53 1.24
CA LEU A 113 14.15 13.71 0.46
C LEU A 113 13.81 12.24 0.69
N GLU A 114 13.52 11.51 -0.38
CA GLU A 114 13.27 10.07 -0.32
C GLU A 114 14.61 9.35 -0.09
N LEU A 115 14.74 8.70 1.06
CA LEU A 115 15.96 8.01 1.46
C LEU A 115 15.99 6.59 0.89
N ARG A 116 14.91 5.84 1.12
CA ARG A 116 14.77 4.43 0.71
C ARG A 116 13.32 4.07 0.41
N LYS A 117 13.13 3.03 -0.39
CA LYS A 117 11.82 2.44 -0.70
C LYS A 117 11.73 1.05 -0.10
N TYR A 118 10.57 0.74 0.46
CA TYR A 118 10.28 -0.56 1.05
C TYR A 118 8.98 -1.11 0.49
N ILE A 119 8.91 -2.42 0.34
CA ILE A 119 7.68 -3.15 0.07
C ILE A 119 7.15 -3.66 1.41
N VAL A 120 5.93 -3.24 1.72
CA VAL A 120 5.19 -3.63 2.91
C VAL A 120 4.18 -4.70 2.50
N ALA A 121 4.23 -5.85 3.16
CA ALA A 121 3.36 -6.99 2.93
C ALA A 121 2.50 -7.27 4.17
N ILE A 122 1.18 -7.10 4.06
CA ILE A 122 0.23 -7.29 5.18
C ILE A 122 -0.65 -8.50 4.90
N ASP A 123 -0.86 -9.34 5.91
CA ASP A 123 -1.78 -10.48 5.79
C ASP A 123 -3.24 -10.03 5.95
N GLY A 124 -3.92 -9.80 4.82
CA GLY A 124 -5.34 -9.43 4.80
C GLY A 124 -6.27 -10.52 5.33
N SER A 125 -5.80 -11.78 5.40
CA SER A 125 -6.55 -12.90 5.98
C SER A 125 -6.42 -13.00 7.50
N ASN A 126 -5.51 -12.22 8.10
CA ASN A 126 -5.37 -12.14 9.55
C ASN A 126 -6.68 -11.62 10.18
N PRO A 127 -7.24 -12.26 11.22
CA PRO A 127 -8.53 -11.85 11.80
C PRO A 127 -8.63 -10.38 12.21
N VAL A 128 -7.55 -9.80 12.75
CA VAL A 128 -7.53 -8.40 13.19
C VAL A 128 -7.56 -7.46 11.98
N ILE A 129 -6.64 -7.67 11.03
CA ILE A 129 -6.56 -6.86 9.80
C ILE A 129 -7.83 -7.00 8.97
N LYS A 130 -8.33 -8.23 8.83
CA LYS A 130 -9.57 -8.53 8.12
C LYS A 130 -10.73 -7.75 8.71
N TRP A 131 -10.90 -7.78 10.03
CA TRP A 131 -11.99 -7.07 10.70
C TRP A 131 -11.89 -5.56 10.49
N GLU A 132 -10.69 -4.97 10.56
CA GLU A 132 -10.50 -3.54 10.31
C GLU A 132 -10.77 -3.15 8.85
N LEU A 133 -10.32 -3.97 7.90
CA LEU A 133 -10.63 -3.80 6.48
C LEU A 133 -12.14 -3.90 6.24
N GLU A 134 -12.81 -4.94 6.73
CA GLU A 134 -14.24 -5.14 6.55
C GLU A 134 -15.04 -3.99 7.16
N LYS A 135 -14.73 -3.63 8.42
CA LYS A 135 -15.38 -2.50 9.10
C LYS A 135 -15.18 -1.19 8.36
N GLY A 136 -13.95 -0.89 7.92
CA GLY A 136 -13.63 0.34 7.20
C GLY A 136 -14.32 0.42 5.85
N LEU A 137 -14.39 -0.69 5.12
CA LEU A 137 -15.09 -0.80 3.85
C LEU A 137 -16.61 -0.65 4.04
N ASP A 138 -17.20 -1.34 5.04
CA ASP A 138 -18.64 -1.32 5.31
C ASP A 138 -19.12 0.07 5.77
N TRP A 139 -18.31 0.79 6.57
CA TRP A 139 -18.57 2.18 6.93
C TRP A 139 -18.54 3.14 5.73
N THR A 140 -17.88 2.73 4.65
CA THR A 140 -17.63 3.59 3.49
C THR A 140 -18.62 3.37 2.35
N ILE A 141 -19.28 2.22 2.28
CA ILE A 141 -20.38 1.98 1.34
C ILE A 141 -21.60 2.74 1.85
N SER A 142 -21.94 3.84 1.16
CA SER A 142 -23.25 4.48 1.33
C SER A 142 -24.33 3.48 0.90
N SER A 143 -25.37 3.29 1.70
CA SER A 143 -26.52 2.40 1.40
C SER A 143 -27.33 2.82 0.17
N VAL A 144 -26.94 3.90 -0.52
CA VAL A 144 -27.66 4.47 -1.65
C VAL A 144 -27.05 3.98 -2.97
N ALA A 145 -27.81 3.15 -3.69
CA ALA A 145 -27.48 2.77 -5.05
C ALA A 145 -27.40 4.02 -5.94
N GLY A 146 -26.28 4.21 -6.64
CA GLY A 146 -26.11 5.32 -7.59
C GLY A 146 -24.95 6.28 -7.29
N GLU A 147 -24.29 6.19 -6.14
CA GLU A 147 -23.23 7.12 -5.75
C GLU A 147 -21.82 6.62 -6.12
N SER A 148 -20.94 7.49 -6.62
CA SER A 148 -19.50 7.19 -6.69
C SER A 148 -18.81 7.53 -5.37
N TYR A 149 -17.97 6.65 -4.88
CA TYR A 149 -17.21 6.86 -3.64
C TYR A 149 -15.73 6.54 -3.80
N ARG A 150 -14.93 7.21 -2.97
CA ARG A 150 -13.48 7.02 -2.87
C ARG A 150 -13.14 6.60 -1.45
N VAL A 151 -12.52 5.42 -1.32
CA VAL A 151 -12.02 4.87 -0.07
C VAL A 151 -10.50 4.91 -0.08
N ASP A 152 -9.89 5.69 0.81
CA ASP A 152 -8.45 5.65 1.03
C ASP A 152 -8.16 4.76 2.25
N ILE A 153 -7.41 3.68 2.04
CA ILE A 153 -7.02 2.71 3.06
C ILE A 153 -5.59 3.04 3.48
N ASP A 154 -5.40 3.51 4.72
CA ASP A 154 -4.10 4.00 5.21
C ASP A 154 -3.45 3.00 6.18
N LEU A 155 -2.23 2.59 5.84
CA LEU A 155 -1.40 1.65 6.60
C LEU A 155 -0.34 2.36 7.45
N GLY A 156 -0.37 3.69 7.54
CA GLY A 156 0.66 4.49 8.20
C GLY A 156 0.83 4.13 9.67
N ASP A 157 -0.25 3.89 10.39
CA ASP A 157 -0.20 3.53 11.82
C ASP A 157 0.42 2.13 12.00
N ILE A 158 0.08 1.15 11.15
CA ILE A 158 0.73 -0.17 11.10
C ILE A 158 2.22 -0.05 10.81
N VAL A 159 2.61 0.70 9.78
CA VAL A 159 4.02 0.90 9.41
C VAL A 159 4.78 1.51 10.58
N ASN A 160 4.25 2.57 11.20
CA ASN A 160 4.90 3.20 12.36
C ASN A 160 5.02 2.24 13.56
N SER A 161 3.97 1.45 13.84
CA SER A 161 3.98 0.51 14.97
C SER A 161 5.03 -0.59 14.82
N TRP A 162 5.23 -1.09 13.59
CA TRP A 162 6.19 -2.17 13.30
C TRP A 162 7.63 -1.69 13.35
N VAL A 163 7.89 -0.55 12.72
CA VAL A 163 9.21 0.06 12.63
C VAL A 163 9.76 0.38 14.03
N GLY A 164 8.87 0.66 14.98
CA GLY A 164 9.23 1.04 16.35
C GLY A 164 9.98 2.37 16.40
N GLU A 165 10.12 2.93 17.59
CA GLU A 165 10.83 4.22 17.78
C GLU A 165 12.34 4.13 17.51
N THR A 166 12.87 2.91 17.40
CA THR A 166 14.31 2.62 17.32
C THR A 166 14.85 2.45 15.91
N PHE A 167 14.00 2.28 14.90
CA PHE A 167 14.47 2.16 13.52
C PHE A 167 15.04 3.47 13.03
N ARG A 168 16.30 3.42 12.61
CA ARG A 168 17.01 4.57 12.07
C ARG A 168 17.71 4.16 10.79
N ILE A 169 17.57 4.98 9.76
CA ILE A 169 18.26 4.78 8.50
C ILE A 169 19.62 5.50 8.59
N PRO A 170 20.74 4.82 8.31
CA PRO A 170 22.03 5.48 8.20
C PRO A 170 22.05 6.34 6.93
N VAL A 171 22.23 7.65 7.10
CA VAL A 171 22.36 8.64 6.03
C VAL A 171 23.63 9.43 6.31
N GLU A 172 24.64 9.30 5.44
CA GLU A 172 25.90 10.07 5.52
C GLU A 172 26.61 10.04 6.90
N GLY A 173 26.48 8.92 7.63
CA GLY A 173 27.09 8.74 8.95
C GLY A 173 26.19 9.13 10.13
N GLU A 174 25.04 9.76 9.87
CA GLU A 174 24.01 10.04 10.88
C GLU A 174 22.88 9.01 10.83
N LYS A 175 22.20 8.82 11.97
CA LYS A 175 21.06 7.92 12.10
C LYS A 175 19.76 8.73 12.15
N VAL A 176 19.00 8.72 11.07
CA VAL A 176 17.77 9.53 10.95
C VAL A 176 16.53 8.66 11.17
N THR A 177 15.57 9.19 11.93
CA THR A 177 14.23 8.60 12.03
C THR A 177 13.42 8.98 10.78
N PRO A 178 12.99 8.01 9.96
CA PRO A 178 12.30 8.32 8.71
C PRO A 178 10.85 8.75 8.95
N VAL A 179 10.35 9.60 8.05
CA VAL A 179 8.91 9.86 7.88
C VAL A 179 8.41 8.99 6.74
N TRP A 180 7.44 8.13 7.04
CA TRP A 180 6.84 7.23 6.05
C TRP A 180 5.85 7.96 5.16
N LYS A 181 6.04 7.81 3.86
CA LYS A 181 5.15 8.32 2.81
C LYS A 181 4.58 7.18 2.00
N ASN A 182 3.48 7.51 1.32
CA ASN A 182 2.80 6.58 0.42
C ASN A 182 2.43 5.31 1.19
N THR A 183 1.76 5.47 2.34
CA THR A 183 1.29 4.36 3.19
C THR A 183 -0.13 3.92 2.85
N SER A 184 -0.78 4.56 1.87
CA SER A 184 -2.18 4.32 1.55
C SER A 184 -2.44 3.92 0.10
N PHE A 185 -3.44 3.09 -0.12
CA PHE A 185 -3.97 2.80 -1.45
C PHE A 185 -5.47 3.11 -1.49
N THR A 186 -5.99 3.34 -2.69
CA THR A 186 -7.33 3.85 -2.91
C THR A 186 -8.19 2.87 -3.69
N VAL A 187 -9.42 2.64 -3.22
CA VAL A 187 -10.50 2.02 -3.99
C VAL A 187 -11.49 3.11 -4.41
N LYS A 188 -11.65 3.34 -5.71
CA LYS A 188 -12.64 4.26 -6.29
C LYS A 188 -13.75 3.46 -6.95
N TYR A 189 -14.94 3.54 -6.38
CA TYR A 189 -16.15 3.08 -7.02
C TYR A 189 -16.77 4.22 -7.81
N ARG A 190 -16.97 4.02 -9.11
CA ARG A 190 -17.69 4.95 -9.96
C ARG A 190 -19.01 4.33 -10.36
N SER A 191 -20.10 4.95 -9.94
CA SER A 191 -21.43 4.57 -10.37
C SER A 191 -21.69 5.07 -11.79
N ASP A 192 -22.41 4.28 -12.60
CA ASP A 192 -22.88 4.66 -13.94
C ASP A 192 -24.15 5.54 -13.89
N ALA A 193 -24.53 6.04 -12.70
CA ALA A 193 -25.66 6.94 -12.57
C ALA A 193 -25.38 8.29 -13.24
N LEU A 194 -26.29 8.72 -14.13
CA LEU A 194 -26.24 9.98 -14.87
C LEU A 194 -26.25 11.24 -13.96
N PHE A 195 -26.56 11.09 -12.67
CA PHE A 195 -26.60 12.18 -11.68
C PHE A 195 -25.85 11.79 -10.40
N ASP A 196 -24.55 12.08 -10.35
CA ASP A 196 -23.72 11.86 -9.17
C ASP A 196 -23.48 13.17 -8.41
N VAL A 197 -24.55 13.70 -7.85
CA VAL A 197 -24.56 15.00 -7.14
C VAL A 197 -23.69 14.93 -5.88
N SER A 198 -23.64 13.79 -5.19
CA SER A 198 -22.82 13.55 -4.00
C SER A 198 -21.32 13.56 -4.29
N HIS A 199 -20.88 13.00 -5.42
CA HIS A 199 -19.49 13.12 -5.89
C HIS A 199 -19.16 14.55 -6.32
N TRP A 200 -20.07 15.25 -7.01
CA TRP A 200 -19.86 16.64 -7.44
C TRP A 200 -19.71 17.59 -6.24
N LEU A 201 -20.45 17.34 -5.15
CA LEU A 201 -20.35 18.10 -3.89
C LEU A 201 -19.20 17.64 -2.97
N GLY A 202 -18.36 16.70 -3.39
CA GLY A 202 -17.15 16.29 -2.65
C GLY A 202 -17.40 15.49 -1.37
N ARG A 203 -18.63 15.02 -1.12
CA ARG A 203 -19.02 14.33 0.12
C ARG A 203 -18.71 12.82 0.13
N SER A 204 -18.26 12.27 -1.00
CA SER A 204 -18.03 10.82 -1.16
C SER A 204 -16.58 10.36 -0.93
N LYS A 205 -15.71 11.24 -0.41
CA LYS A 205 -14.35 10.90 0.00
C LYS A 205 -14.35 10.40 1.45
N ARG A 206 -13.90 9.17 1.66
CA ARG A 206 -13.76 8.53 2.96
C ARG A 206 -12.36 7.94 3.10
N GLN A 207 -11.82 7.99 4.31
CA GLN A 207 -10.52 7.42 4.64
C GLN A 207 -10.65 6.68 5.96
N PHE A 208 -10.04 5.51 6.05
CA PHE A 208 -9.86 4.81 7.32
C PHE A 208 -8.44 4.30 7.45
N LYS A 209 -8.02 4.12 8.70
CA LYS A 209 -6.70 3.63 9.05
C LYS A 209 -6.79 2.21 9.58
N ILE A 210 -5.81 1.40 9.23
CA ILE A 210 -5.61 0.08 9.83
C ILE A 210 -4.67 0.27 11.02
N GLN A 211 -5.07 -0.20 12.20
CA GLN A 211 -4.30 -0.08 13.43
C GLN A 211 -3.37 -1.28 13.60
N GLY A 212 -2.11 -1.00 13.93
CA GLY A 212 -1.17 -2.03 14.39
C GLY A 212 -1.33 -2.21 15.90
N ARG A 213 -2.09 -3.20 16.31
CA ARG A 213 -2.17 -3.63 17.72
C ARG A 213 -1.60 -5.02 17.89
#